data_AF-A0A7J3VB61-F1
#
_entry.id   AF-A0A7J3VB61-F1
#
_cell.length_a   1.000
_cell.length_b   1.000
_cell.length_c   1.000
_cell.angle_alpha   90.00
_cell.angle_beta   90.00
_cell.angle_gamma   90.00
#
_symmetry.space_group_name_H-M   'P 1'
#
loop_
_entity.id
_entity.type
_entity.pdbx_description
1 polymer ?
#
loop_
_entity_poly.entity_id
_entity_poly.type
_entity_poly.pdbx_seq_one_letter_code
_entity_poly.pdbx_strand_id
1 'polypeptide(L)'
;MKGNFGLIFSSTYTINPYVELTYLGRNFNLLDAFKRISANVITLLLLPSPARFSGNYRSTHTGSALKLMKAKVFVWFDRVVHSKFLLFWSFNNRQFIKHHKYYGSTNFTKGGLITNIEEFYHNRRNWEHYSKPPKYHTFYLNTALKLIDEIIKLYESPDYWAKNLGDLQERIPKIISDLKQKALTAKNIIEKLKLSMLSYSYMLDVLSDLWNLPGKRFAHDECGKILPEVDDYSGFNLE
;
A
#
# COMPACT_ATOMS: atom_id res chain seq x y z
N MET A 1 -29.00 4.74 3.40
CA MET A 1 -28.52 3.38 3.01
C MET A 1 -28.43 2.50 4.24
N LYS A 2 -29.15 1.37 4.32
CA LYS A 2 -28.94 0.33 5.34
C LYS A 2 -27.91 -0.65 4.76
N GLY A 3 -26.65 -0.54 5.15
CA GLY A 3 -25.59 -1.43 4.66
C GLY A 3 -24.48 -1.54 5.69
N ASN A 4 -23.88 -2.73 5.77
CA ASN A 4 -22.60 -2.86 6.43
C ASN A 4 -21.53 -2.34 5.47
N PHE A 5 -20.49 -1.68 5.97
CA PHE A 5 -19.32 -1.23 5.21
C PHE A 5 -18.10 -1.93 5.76
N GLY A 6 -17.11 -2.17 4.91
CA GLY A 6 -15.86 -2.82 5.30
C GLY A 6 -14.63 -2.00 4.94
N LEU A 7 -13.58 -2.19 5.72
CA LEU A 7 -12.23 -1.76 5.37
C LEU A 7 -11.27 -2.94 5.57
N ILE A 8 -10.53 -3.29 4.53
CA ILE A 8 -9.39 -4.19 4.59
C ILE A 8 -8.14 -3.33 4.47
N PHE A 9 -7.24 -3.43 5.46
CA PHE A 9 -5.92 -2.84 5.41
C PHE A 9 -4.88 -3.94 5.50
N SER A 10 -4.11 -4.10 4.44
CA SER A 10 -3.11 -5.15 4.33
C SER A 10 -1.74 -4.57 4.05
N SER A 11 -0.70 -5.29 4.44
CA SER A 11 0.69 -4.96 4.14
C SER A 11 1.40 -6.23 3.75
N THR A 12 2.23 -6.16 2.72
CA THR A 12 3.07 -7.28 2.30
C THR A 12 4.34 -6.76 1.63
N TYR A 13 5.45 -7.51 1.75
CA TYR A 13 6.70 -7.11 1.09
C TYR A 13 6.67 -7.42 -0.40
N THR A 14 6.12 -8.58 -0.76
CA THR A 14 5.98 -9.01 -2.15
C THR A 14 4.60 -9.62 -2.36
N ILE A 15 4.06 -9.39 -3.55
CA ILE A 15 2.77 -9.95 -3.96
C ILE A 15 2.86 -10.54 -5.37
N ASN A 16 2.32 -11.76 -5.50
CA ASN A 16 1.96 -12.36 -6.77
C ASN A 16 0.43 -12.54 -6.78
N PRO A 17 -0.32 -11.72 -7.53
CA PRO A 17 -1.78 -11.78 -7.56
C PRO A 17 -2.30 -13.04 -8.29
N TYR A 18 -1.45 -13.77 -9.01
CA TYR A 18 -1.82 -14.97 -9.76
C TYR A 18 -1.59 -16.27 -8.98
N VAL A 19 -1.27 -16.18 -7.69
CA VAL A 19 -1.18 -17.38 -6.84
C VAL A 19 -2.55 -18.03 -6.76
N GLU A 20 -2.63 -19.28 -7.24
CA GLU A 20 -3.83 -20.11 -7.15
C GLU A 20 -4.00 -20.63 -5.72
N LEU A 21 -5.18 -20.42 -5.17
CA LEU A 21 -5.60 -20.82 -3.84
C LEU A 21 -6.80 -21.75 -3.97
N THR A 22 -6.86 -22.77 -3.13
CA THR A 22 -8.01 -23.68 -3.06
C THR A 22 -8.78 -23.41 -1.78
N TYR A 23 -10.07 -23.11 -1.91
CA TYR A 23 -10.99 -22.95 -0.78
C TYR A 23 -12.29 -23.69 -1.04
N LEU A 24 -12.68 -24.58 -0.12
CA LEU A 24 -13.90 -25.39 -0.23
C LEU A 24 -14.03 -26.11 -1.59
N GLY A 25 -12.92 -26.67 -2.08
CA GLY A 25 -12.88 -27.42 -3.35
C GLY A 25 -12.94 -26.57 -4.62
N ARG A 26 -12.86 -25.23 -4.51
CA ARG A 26 -12.79 -24.32 -5.65
C ARG A 26 -11.42 -23.65 -5.72
N ASN A 27 -10.86 -23.62 -6.92
CA ASN A 27 -9.64 -22.87 -7.20
C ASN A 27 -9.99 -21.44 -7.60
N PHE A 28 -9.24 -20.49 -7.07
CA PHE A 28 -9.29 -19.08 -7.43
C PHE A 28 -7.91 -18.51 -7.23
N ASN A 29 -7.50 -17.53 -8.04
CA ASN A 29 -6.26 -16.83 -7.74
C ASN A 29 -6.50 -15.67 -6.76
N LEU A 30 -5.44 -15.16 -6.16
CA LEU A 30 -5.52 -14.05 -5.22
C LEU A 30 -6.19 -12.80 -5.84
N LEU A 31 -5.98 -12.53 -7.13
CA LEU A 31 -6.64 -11.44 -7.85
C LEU A 31 -8.17 -11.63 -7.90
N ASP A 32 -8.64 -12.85 -8.13
CA ASP A 32 -10.05 -13.20 -8.13
C ASP A 32 -10.66 -13.00 -6.74
N ALA A 33 -9.90 -13.29 -5.68
CA ALA A 33 -10.32 -12.98 -4.32
C ALA A 33 -10.58 -11.49 -4.14
N PHE A 34 -9.65 -10.62 -4.57
CA PHE A 34 -9.82 -9.17 -4.51
C PHE A 34 -11.00 -8.68 -5.36
N LYS A 35 -11.19 -9.21 -6.57
CA LYS A 35 -12.31 -8.85 -7.46
C LYS A 35 -13.68 -9.24 -6.88
N ARG A 36 -13.74 -10.28 -6.05
CA ARG A 36 -14.97 -10.76 -5.40
C ARG A 36 -15.31 -10.01 -4.12
N ILE A 37 -14.42 -9.13 -3.63
CA ILE A 37 -14.70 -8.30 -2.47
C ILE A 37 -15.87 -7.37 -2.79
N SER A 38 -16.85 -7.36 -1.89
CA SER A 38 -18.09 -6.61 -2.07
C SER A 38 -17.84 -5.11 -2.25
N ALA A 39 -18.68 -4.44 -3.04
CA ALA A 39 -18.52 -3.04 -3.41
C ALA A 39 -18.42 -2.11 -2.18
N ASN A 40 -19.19 -2.38 -1.14
CA ASN A 40 -19.17 -1.69 0.16
C ASN A 40 -17.89 -1.92 1.02
N VAL A 41 -16.88 -2.64 0.53
CA VAL A 41 -15.62 -2.89 1.25
C VAL A 41 -14.45 -2.20 0.55
N ILE A 42 -13.83 -1.21 1.19
CA ILE A 42 -12.59 -0.58 0.71
C ILE A 42 -11.43 -1.52 1.04
N THR A 43 -10.53 -1.73 0.09
CA THR A 43 -9.30 -2.51 0.30
C THR A 43 -8.10 -1.60 0.05
N LEU A 44 -7.25 -1.43 1.06
CA LEU A 44 -5.97 -0.73 1.00
C LEU A 44 -4.84 -1.72 1.21
N LEU A 45 -3.84 -1.68 0.34
CA LEU A 45 -2.64 -2.51 0.38
C LEU A 45 -1.38 -1.64 0.42
N LEU A 46 -0.56 -1.80 1.46
CA LEU A 46 0.78 -1.24 1.53
C LEU A 46 1.77 -2.16 0.81
N LEU A 47 2.57 -1.57 -0.06
CA LEU A 47 3.67 -2.25 -0.74
C LEU A 47 4.96 -1.42 -0.59
N PRO A 48 6.13 -2.07 -0.58
CA PRO A 48 7.39 -1.35 -0.72
C PRO A 48 7.47 -0.62 -2.05
N SER A 49 8.11 0.55 -2.08
CA SER A 49 8.43 1.26 -3.32
C SER A 49 9.12 0.33 -4.34
N PRO A 50 8.71 0.32 -5.62
CA PRO A 50 9.34 -0.49 -6.67
C PRO A 50 10.85 -0.28 -6.79
N ALA A 51 11.33 0.91 -6.39
CA ALA A 51 12.75 1.25 -6.36
C ALA A 51 13.60 0.31 -5.48
N ARG A 52 13.00 -0.38 -4.51
CA ARG A 52 13.69 -1.36 -3.65
C ARG A 52 14.06 -2.66 -4.37
N PHE A 53 13.46 -2.90 -5.54
CA PHE A 53 13.71 -4.09 -6.35
C PHE A 53 14.55 -3.74 -7.58
N SER A 54 15.23 -4.73 -8.15
CA SER A 54 16.03 -4.62 -9.37
C SER A 54 15.54 -5.57 -10.45
N GLY A 55 15.81 -5.21 -11.72
CA GLY A 55 15.50 -6.03 -12.90
C GLY A 55 14.05 -6.52 -12.96
N ASN A 56 13.88 -7.79 -13.33
CA ASN A 56 12.56 -8.43 -13.51
C ASN A 56 11.69 -8.43 -12.24
N TYR A 57 12.29 -8.35 -11.04
CA TYR A 57 11.52 -8.25 -9.80
C TYR A 57 10.80 -6.90 -9.69
N ARG A 58 11.44 -5.80 -10.11
CA ARG A 58 10.82 -4.47 -10.11
C ARG A 58 9.63 -4.42 -11.08
N SER A 59 9.82 -4.90 -12.29
CA SER A 59 8.74 -4.93 -13.30
C SER A 59 7.58 -5.82 -12.85
N THR A 60 7.88 -7.00 -12.29
CA THR A 60 6.87 -7.91 -11.74
C THR A 60 6.12 -7.28 -10.56
N HIS A 61 6.82 -6.65 -9.60
CA HIS A 61 6.19 -5.98 -8.46
C HIS A 61 5.26 -4.84 -8.90
N THR A 62 5.71 -4.03 -9.85
CA THR A 62 4.92 -2.94 -10.44
C THR A 62 3.70 -3.48 -11.18
N GLY A 63 3.90 -4.50 -12.02
CA GLY A 63 2.82 -5.17 -12.76
C GLY A 63 1.77 -5.79 -11.83
N SER A 64 2.20 -6.44 -10.75
CA SER A 64 1.33 -6.98 -9.71
C SER A 64 0.49 -5.89 -9.05
N ALA A 65 1.11 -4.76 -8.66
CA ALA A 65 0.42 -3.63 -8.05
C ALA A 65 -0.64 -3.04 -9.00
N LEU A 66 -0.31 -2.86 -10.28
CA LEU A 66 -1.25 -2.37 -11.30
C LEU A 66 -2.45 -3.31 -11.47
N LYS A 67 -2.23 -4.64 -11.45
CA LYS A 67 -3.33 -5.61 -11.55
C LYS A 67 -4.26 -5.55 -10.35
N LEU A 68 -3.72 -5.34 -9.14
CA LEU A 68 -4.53 -5.15 -7.93
C LEU A 68 -5.34 -3.86 -7.99
N MET A 69 -4.74 -2.76 -8.44
CA MET A 69 -5.45 -1.50 -8.63
C MET A 69 -6.60 -1.67 -9.64
N LYS A 70 -6.40 -2.39 -10.75
CA LYS A 70 -7.48 -2.77 -11.69
C LYS A 70 -8.57 -3.65 -11.05
N ALA A 71 -8.23 -4.39 -10.00
CA ALA A 71 -9.18 -5.13 -9.17
C ALA A 71 -9.78 -4.27 -8.03
N LYS A 72 -9.76 -2.93 -8.17
CA LYS A 72 -10.36 -1.97 -7.24
C LYS A 72 -9.68 -1.93 -5.86
N VAL A 73 -8.40 -2.26 -5.79
CA VAL A 73 -7.59 -2.18 -4.57
C VAL A 73 -6.80 -0.87 -4.56
N PHE A 74 -6.95 -0.09 -3.49
CA PHE A 74 -6.06 1.03 -3.24
C PHE A 74 -4.68 0.51 -2.87
N VAL A 75 -3.65 0.99 -3.54
CA VAL A 75 -2.27 0.60 -3.28
C VAL A 75 -1.48 1.85 -2.93
N TRP A 76 -0.77 1.79 -1.81
CA TRP A 76 0.13 2.83 -1.38
C TRP A 76 1.55 2.29 -1.31
N PHE A 77 2.49 2.99 -1.96
CA PHE A 77 3.90 2.66 -1.87
C PHE A 77 4.53 3.40 -0.70
N ASP A 78 5.15 2.65 0.20
CA ASP A 78 5.88 3.19 1.35
C ASP A 78 7.28 2.57 1.41
N ARG A 79 8.28 3.36 1.79
CA ARG A 79 9.66 2.91 1.92
C ARG A 79 9.83 1.82 2.99
N VAL A 80 9.14 1.90 4.11
CA VAL A 80 9.41 1.09 5.32
C VAL A 80 8.52 -0.16 5.40
N VAL A 81 7.93 -0.57 4.28
CA VAL A 81 7.11 -1.78 4.26
C VAL A 81 7.98 -3.02 4.36
N HIS A 82 7.91 -3.68 5.51
CA HIS A 82 8.36 -5.06 5.71
C HIS A 82 7.40 -5.87 6.60
N SER A 83 6.49 -5.17 7.31
CA SER A 83 5.41 -5.78 8.08
C SER A 83 4.46 -6.55 7.17
N LYS A 84 3.94 -7.67 7.67
CA LYS A 84 2.96 -8.49 6.95
C LYS A 84 1.74 -8.67 7.82
N PHE A 85 0.65 -8.09 7.37
CA PHE A 85 -0.60 -8.10 8.11
C PHE A 85 -1.80 -8.00 7.20
N LEU A 86 -2.95 -8.43 7.73
CA LEU A 86 -4.28 -8.16 7.18
C LEU A 86 -5.19 -7.79 8.34
N LEU A 87 -5.77 -6.59 8.26
CA LEU A 87 -6.72 -6.07 9.23
C LEU A 87 -8.03 -5.85 8.52
N PHE A 88 -9.12 -6.33 9.10
CA PHE A 88 -10.46 -6.14 8.57
C PHE A 88 -11.38 -5.54 9.60
N TRP A 89 -11.96 -4.39 9.28
CA TRP A 89 -12.99 -3.74 10.05
C TRP A 89 -14.33 -3.81 9.31
N SER A 90 -15.40 -4.09 10.04
CA SER A 90 -16.77 -3.97 9.55
C SER A 90 -17.55 -2.97 10.40
N PHE A 91 -18.30 -2.11 9.74
CA PHE A 91 -19.08 -1.03 10.32
C PHE A 91 -20.52 -1.09 9.80
N ASN A 92 -21.46 -0.55 10.54
CA ASN A 92 -22.75 -0.08 10.00
C ASN A 92 -22.93 1.40 10.38
N ASN A 93 -24.04 2.01 9.95
CA ASN A 93 -24.32 3.44 10.17
C ASN A 93 -24.24 3.93 11.63
N ARG A 94 -24.13 3.06 12.63
CA ARG A 94 -24.14 3.44 14.05
C ARG A 94 -23.11 2.73 14.92
N GLN A 95 -22.46 1.65 14.44
CA GLN A 95 -21.71 0.75 15.30
C GLN A 95 -20.52 0.09 14.59
N PHE A 96 -19.50 -0.22 15.39
CA PHE A 96 -18.41 -1.09 14.99
C PHE A 96 -18.84 -2.54 15.17
N ILE A 97 -18.89 -3.33 14.10
CA ILE A 97 -19.42 -4.70 14.14
C ILE A 97 -18.30 -5.67 14.48
N LYS A 98 -17.20 -5.61 13.72
CA LYS A 98 -16.22 -6.70 13.70
C LYS A 98 -14.81 -6.23 13.42
N HIS A 99 -13.86 -6.89 14.08
CA HIS A 99 -12.44 -6.80 13.73
C HIS A 99 -11.82 -8.18 13.55
N HIS A 100 -11.16 -8.41 12.42
CA HIS A 100 -10.21 -9.52 12.27
C HIS A 100 -8.79 -9.00 12.10
N LYS A 101 -7.85 -9.72 12.70
CA LYS A 101 -6.43 -9.43 12.60
C LYS A 101 -5.65 -10.66 12.21
N TYR A 102 -4.72 -10.45 11.31
CA TYR A 102 -3.72 -11.41 10.92
C TYR A 102 -2.39 -10.65 10.90
N TYR A 103 -1.42 -11.09 11.69
CA TYR A 103 -0.04 -10.62 11.65
C TYR A 103 0.86 -11.82 11.52
N GLY A 104 1.95 -11.72 10.77
CA GLY A 104 2.85 -12.86 10.62
C GLY A 104 4.04 -12.60 9.72
N SER A 105 4.61 -13.67 9.23
CA SER A 105 5.77 -13.67 8.33
C SER A 105 5.40 -13.75 6.84
N THR A 106 4.12 -13.92 6.52
CA THR A 106 3.69 -14.32 5.17
C THR A 106 3.51 -13.20 4.18
N ASN A 107 4.22 -13.33 3.07
CA ASN A 107 3.97 -12.53 1.89
C ASN A 107 2.83 -13.11 1.05
N PHE A 108 2.19 -12.27 0.23
CA PHE A 108 1.16 -12.70 -0.71
C PHE A 108 1.77 -13.34 -1.97
N THR A 109 2.60 -14.36 -1.77
CA THR A 109 3.29 -15.13 -2.82
C THR A 109 2.98 -16.62 -2.67
N LYS A 110 3.28 -17.43 -3.70
CA LYS A 110 3.15 -18.89 -3.61
C LYS A 110 3.99 -19.44 -2.43
N GLY A 111 5.19 -18.88 -2.27
CA GLY A 111 6.07 -19.07 -1.13
C GLY A 111 5.32 -18.96 0.18
N GLY A 112 4.84 -17.75 0.48
CA GLY A 112 4.20 -17.47 1.77
C GLY A 112 2.82 -18.10 1.95
N LEU A 113 2.01 -18.23 0.91
CA LEU A 113 0.63 -18.70 1.05
C LEU A 113 0.49 -20.23 1.06
N ILE A 114 1.48 -20.97 0.51
CA ILE A 114 1.31 -22.40 0.21
C ILE A 114 2.52 -23.23 0.64
N THR A 115 3.74 -22.81 0.31
CA THR A 115 4.90 -23.72 0.39
C THR A 115 5.74 -23.56 1.65
N ASN A 116 5.89 -22.35 2.16
CA ASN A 116 6.76 -22.06 3.29
C ASN A 116 6.06 -22.39 4.61
N ILE A 117 6.86 -22.78 5.61
CA ILE A 117 6.41 -22.75 7.00
C ILE A 117 6.36 -21.29 7.42
N GLU A 118 5.16 -20.81 7.67
CA GLU A 118 4.89 -19.42 8.01
C GLU A 118 4.13 -19.35 9.33
N GLU A 119 4.42 -18.35 10.14
CA GLU A 119 3.76 -18.14 11.42
C GLU A 119 2.78 -16.98 11.33
N PHE A 120 1.59 -17.18 11.90
CA PHE A 120 0.58 -16.14 12.02
C PHE A 120 -0.05 -16.10 13.39
N TYR A 121 -0.11 -14.88 13.93
CA TYR A 121 -1.04 -14.54 14.98
C TYR A 121 -2.36 -14.09 14.36
N HIS A 122 -3.44 -14.84 14.64
CA HIS A 122 -4.80 -14.44 14.27
C HIS A 122 -5.63 -14.10 15.51
N ASN A 123 -6.40 -13.03 15.42
CA ASN A 123 -7.33 -12.66 16.48
C ASN A 123 -8.64 -12.15 15.88
N ARG A 124 -9.75 -12.77 16.26
CA ARG A 124 -11.10 -12.38 15.86
C ARG A 124 -11.85 -11.93 17.10
N ARG A 125 -12.37 -10.71 17.06
CA ARG A 125 -13.25 -10.18 18.10
C ARG A 125 -14.48 -9.55 17.45
N ASN A 126 -15.65 -9.96 17.93
CA ASN A 126 -16.90 -9.31 17.61
C ASN A 126 -17.08 -8.16 18.61
N TRP A 127 -17.44 -6.99 18.11
CA TRP A 127 -17.55 -5.77 18.90
C TRP A 127 -18.93 -5.14 18.77
N GLU A 128 -19.94 -5.92 18.37
CA GLU A 128 -21.31 -5.47 18.06
C GLU A 128 -21.95 -4.62 19.18
N HIS A 129 -21.47 -4.73 20.41
CA HIS A 129 -21.94 -3.95 21.57
C HIS A 129 -21.11 -2.70 21.90
N TYR A 130 -20.02 -2.44 21.19
CA TYR A 130 -19.15 -1.28 21.42
C TYR A 130 -19.41 -0.18 20.40
N SER A 131 -19.67 1.03 20.89
CA SER A 131 -19.84 2.21 20.04
C SER A 131 -18.53 2.70 19.41
N LYS A 132 -17.37 2.29 19.96
CA LYS A 132 -16.04 2.71 19.49
C LYS A 132 -15.03 1.55 19.53
N PRO A 133 -14.08 1.49 18.58
CA PRO A 133 -12.99 0.53 18.62
C PRO A 133 -12.01 0.86 19.77
N PRO A 134 -11.41 -0.13 20.45
CA PRO A 134 -10.38 0.13 21.47
C PRO A 134 -9.18 0.91 20.91
N LYS A 135 -8.56 1.75 21.76
CA LYS A 135 -7.50 2.72 21.38
C LYS A 135 -6.39 2.15 20.49
N TYR A 136 -5.92 0.93 20.76
CA TYR A 136 -4.84 0.30 19.98
C TYR A 136 -5.25 -0.06 18.53
N HIS A 137 -6.55 -0.23 18.26
CA HIS A 137 -7.06 -0.43 16.89
C HIS A 137 -7.24 0.89 16.16
N THR A 138 -7.50 1.97 16.89
CA THR A 138 -7.69 3.30 16.35
C THR A 138 -6.43 3.77 15.62
N PHE A 139 -5.23 3.37 16.05
CA PHE A 139 -3.98 3.68 15.34
C PHE A 139 -4.00 3.19 13.89
N TYR A 140 -4.11 1.88 13.67
CA TYR A 140 -4.09 1.30 12.31
C TYR A 140 -5.27 1.76 11.46
N LEU A 141 -6.45 1.93 12.07
CA LEU A 141 -7.62 2.44 11.37
C LEU A 141 -7.41 3.89 10.93
N ASN A 142 -6.91 4.76 11.81
CA ASN A 142 -6.62 6.15 11.48
C ASN A 142 -5.51 6.25 10.41
N THR A 143 -4.49 5.40 10.48
CA THR A 143 -3.45 5.32 9.44
C THR A 143 -4.07 4.95 8.10
N ALA A 144 -4.90 3.91 8.05
CA ALA A 144 -5.56 3.49 6.81
C ALA A 144 -6.47 4.59 6.24
N LEU A 145 -7.29 5.23 7.09
CA LEU A 145 -8.17 6.32 6.68
C LEU A 145 -7.39 7.55 6.19
N LYS A 146 -6.30 7.91 6.87
CA LYS A 146 -5.40 8.98 6.44
C LYS A 146 -4.82 8.66 5.06
N LEU A 147 -4.28 7.45 4.86
CA LEU A 147 -3.70 7.07 3.57
C LEU A 147 -4.74 7.05 2.44
N ILE A 148 -5.96 6.60 2.72
CA ILE A 148 -7.06 6.67 1.74
C ILE A 148 -7.37 8.14 1.39
N ASP A 149 -7.45 9.02 2.38
CA ASP A 149 -7.66 10.46 2.16
C ASP A 149 -6.52 11.12 1.37
N GLU A 150 -5.26 10.80 1.70
CA GLU A 150 -4.06 11.25 0.98
C GLU A 150 -4.08 10.79 -0.48
N ILE A 151 -4.41 9.52 -0.73
CA ILE A 151 -4.61 9.01 -2.09
C ILE A 151 -5.68 9.86 -2.76
N ILE A 152 -6.91 9.91 -2.23
CA ILE A 152 -8.02 10.63 -2.86
C ILE A 152 -7.63 12.07 -3.21
N LYS A 153 -7.02 12.80 -2.27
CA LYS A 153 -6.56 14.18 -2.50
C LYS A 153 -5.49 14.29 -3.60
N LEU A 154 -4.50 13.40 -3.62
CA LEU A 154 -3.48 13.40 -4.66
C LEU A 154 -4.07 13.26 -6.06
N TYR A 155 -5.21 12.56 -6.21
CA TYR A 155 -5.81 12.29 -7.51
C TYR A 155 -6.99 13.19 -7.87
N GLU A 156 -7.76 13.69 -6.90
CA GLU A 156 -8.96 14.50 -7.14
C GLU A 156 -8.75 16.01 -6.91
N SER A 157 -7.69 16.42 -6.21
CA SER A 157 -7.41 17.83 -5.91
C SER A 157 -6.18 18.34 -6.68
N PRO A 158 -6.36 19.13 -7.76
CA PRO A 158 -5.24 19.72 -8.51
C PRO A 158 -4.30 20.56 -7.65
N ASP A 159 -4.85 21.32 -6.71
CA ASP A 159 -4.06 22.16 -5.79
C ASP A 159 -3.21 21.31 -4.85
N TYR A 160 -3.77 20.21 -4.32
CA TYR A 160 -3.03 19.29 -3.47
C TYR A 160 -1.90 18.61 -4.23
N TRP A 161 -2.17 18.17 -5.46
CA TRP A 161 -1.17 17.59 -6.34
C TRP A 161 -0.05 18.59 -6.69
N ALA A 162 -0.42 19.80 -7.12
CA ALA A 162 0.53 20.86 -7.46
C ALA A 162 1.42 21.23 -6.27
N LYS A 163 0.84 21.31 -5.06
CA LYS A 163 1.61 21.51 -3.84
C LYS A 163 2.60 20.38 -3.59
N ASN A 164 2.19 19.11 -3.65
CA ASN A 164 3.09 17.97 -3.43
C ASN A 164 4.23 17.93 -4.46
N LEU A 165 3.94 18.27 -5.72
CA LEU A 165 4.97 18.43 -6.75
C LEU A 165 5.94 19.58 -6.43
N GLY A 166 5.42 20.74 -6.02
CA GLY A 166 6.23 21.88 -5.57
C GLY A 166 7.14 21.52 -4.41
N ASP A 167 6.60 20.86 -3.39
CA ASP A 167 7.36 20.38 -2.22
C ASP A 167 8.49 19.42 -2.65
N LEU A 168 8.26 18.54 -3.62
CA LEU A 168 9.30 17.67 -4.20
C LEU A 168 10.35 18.45 -4.99
N GLN A 169 9.94 19.44 -5.79
CA GLN A 169 10.83 20.31 -6.56
C GLN A 169 11.77 21.12 -5.66
N GLU A 170 11.32 21.53 -4.48
CA GLU A 170 12.16 22.22 -3.50
C GLU A 170 13.03 21.26 -2.69
N ARG A 171 12.49 20.10 -2.30
CA ARG A 171 13.16 19.13 -1.43
C ARG A 171 14.32 18.40 -2.12
N ILE A 172 14.16 18.01 -3.38
CA ILE A 172 15.19 17.23 -4.11
C ILE A 172 16.52 18.01 -4.22
N PRO A 173 16.55 19.28 -4.67
CA PRO A 173 17.79 20.06 -4.74
C PRO A 173 18.46 20.21 -3.37
N LYS A 174 17.69 20.41 -2.30
CA LYS A 174 18.22 20.51 -0.94
C LYS A 174 18.92 19.22 -0.50
N ILE A 175 18.29 18.07 -0.74
CA ILE A 175 18.91 16.76 -0.48
C ILE A 175 20.23 16.62 -1.27
N ILE A 176 20.22 16.96 -2.56
CA ILE A 176 21.42 16.86 -3.40
C ILE A 176 22.54 17.78 -2.88
N SER A 177 22.21 19.01 -2.48
CA SER A 177 23.17 19.96 -1.91
C SER A 177 23.78 19.43 -0.62
N ASP A 178 22.96 18.95 0.31
CA ASP A 178 23.41 18.40 1.59
C ASP A 178 24.31 17.16 1.39
N LEU A 179 23.96 16.28 0.45
CA LEU A 179 24.77 15.12 0.10
C LEU A 179 26.12 15.53 -0.50
N LYS A 180 26.14 16.53 -1.40
CA LYS A 180 27.39 17.07 -1.98
C LYS A 180 28.29 17.65 -0.90
N GLN A 181 27.75 18.45 0.02
CA GLN A 181 28.54 19.01 1.13
C GLN A 181 29.14 17.92 2.02
N LYS A 182 28.34 16.91 2.39
CA LYS A 182 28.82 15.78 3.19
C LYS A 182 29.88 14.96 2.46
N ALA A 183 29.75 14.78 1.14
CA ALA A 183 30.74 14.09 0.31
C ALA A 183 32.11 14.78 0.35
N LEU A 184 32.13 16.12 0.30
CA LEU A 184 33.36 16.91 0.36
C LEU A 184 34.09 16.77 1.71
N THR A 185 33.35 16.55 2.79
CA THR A 185 33.90 16.42 4.14
C THR A 185 34.28 14.99 4.55
N ALA A 186 33.86 13.97 3.79
CA ALA A 186 34.08 12.57 4.13
C ALA A 186 35.54 12.15 3.88
N LYS A 187 36.28 11.86 4.95
CA LYS A 187 37.73 11.58 4.90
C LYS A 187 38.05 10.09 4.77
N ASN A 188 37.23 9.23 5.37
CA ASN A 188 37.48 7.78 5.43
C ASN A 188 36.41 6.95 4.70
N ILE A 189 36.71 5.67 4.49
CA ILE A 189 35.82 4.75 3.77
C ILE A 189 34.49 4.51 4.49
N ILE A 190 34.48 4.53 5.83
CA ILE A 190 33.27 4.34 6.64
C ILE A 190 32.30 5.51 6.44
N GLU A 191 32.80 6.75 6.45
CA GLU A 191 32.00 7.95 6.18
C GLU A 191 31.43 7.95 4.76
N LYS A 192 32.24 7.55 3.77
CA LYS A 192 31.78 7.39 2.39
C LYS A 192 30.68 6.33 2.27
N LEU A 193 30.81 5.20 2.95
CA LEU A 193 29.78 4.15 3.00
C LEU A 193 28.48 4.64 3.64
N LYS A 194 28.56 5.34 4.79
CA LYS A 194 27.39 5.94 5.44
C LYS A 194 26.68 6.93 4.52
N LEU A 195 27.44 7.75 3.78
CA LEU A 195 26.89 8.69 2.83
C LEU A 195 26.19 8.01 1.65
N SER A 196 26.75 6.92 1.12
CA SER A 196 26.11 6.11 0.08
C SER A 196 24.79 5.51 0.57
N MET A 197 24.75 4.97 1.79
CA MET A 197 23.52 4.45 2.40
C MET A 197 22.47 5.56 2.61
N LEU A 198 22.90 6.74 3.04
CA LEU A 198 22.01 7.90 3.21
C LEU A 198 21.45 8.39 1.86
N SER A 199 22.29 8.45 0.83
CA SER A 199 21.89 8.83 -0.53
C SER A 199 20.84 7.86 -1.07
N TYR A 200 21.08 6.55 -0.91
CA TYR A 200 20.14 5.50 -1.29
C TYR A 200 18.81 5.63 -0.52
N SER A 201 18.88 5.90 0.79
CA SER A 201 17.72 6.17 1.64
C SER A 201 16.84 7.31 1.10
N TYR A 202 17.45 8.46 0.78
CA TYR A 202 16.70 9.60 0.23
C TYR A 202 16.11 9.31 -1.15
N MET A 203 16.86 8.60 -2.00
CA MET A 203 16.36 8.19 -3.31
C MET A 203 15.11 7.31 -3.18
N LEU A 204 15.09 6.37 -2.24
CA LEU A 204 13.91 5.55 -1.98
C LEU A 204 12.71 6.37 -1.48
N ASP A 205 12.94 7.39 -0.65
CA ASP A 205 11.85 8.29 -0.19
C ASP A 205 11.22 9.02 -1.37
N VAL A 206 12.05 9.71 -2.16
CA VAL A 206 11.61 10.47 -3.34
C VAL A 206 10.90 9.56 -4.34
N LEU A 207 11.45 8.37 -4.61
CA LEU A 207 10.79 7.43 -5.52
C LEU A 207 9.47 6.92 -4.95
N SER A 208 9.35 6.70 -3.64
CA SER A 208 8.07 6.34 -3.02
C SER A 208 7.02 7.42 -3.25
N ASP A 209 7.39 8.68 -3.03
CA ASP A 209 6.51 9.84 -3.25
C ASP A 209 6.09 9.92 -4.73
N LEU A 210 7.07 9.79 -5.66
CA LEU A 210 6.82 9.82 -7.10
C LEU A 210 5.93 8.66 -7.58
N TRP A 211 6.08 7.44 -7.04
CA TRP A 211 5.24 6.29 -7.40
C TRP A 211 3.79 6.43 -6.93
N ASN A 212 3.53 7.28 -5.94
CA ASN A 212 2.18 7.57 -5.47
C ASN A 212 1.52 8.72 -6.26
N LEU A 213 2.28 9.50 -7.03
CA LEU A 213 1.76 10.60 -7.85
C LEU A 213 0.81 10.13 -8.96
N PRO A 214 -0.03 11.04 -9.49
CA PRO A 214 -1.12 10.68 -10.39
C PRO A 214 -0.69 10.11 -11.73
N GLY A 215 -1.41 9.06 -12.15
CA GLY A 215 -1.42 8.47 -13.49
C GLY A 215 -2.64 7.57 -13.72
N LYS A 216 -3.67 7.69 -12.86
CA LYS A 216 -4.84 6.81 -12.75
C LYS A 216 -6.08 7.69 -12.64
N ARG A 217 -7.22 7.23 -13.15
CA ARG A 217 -8.53 7.85 -12.96
C ARG A 217 -9.22 7.21 -11.76
N PHE A 218 -10.23 7.88 -11.21
CA PHE A 218 -11.09 7.29 -10.19
C PHE A 218 -12.54 7.41 -10.62
N ALA A 219 -13.33 6.39 -10.33
CA ALA A 219 -14.77 6.39 -10.52
C ALA A 219 -15.49 6.25 -9.18
N HIS A 220 -16.73 6.71 -9.13
CA HIS A 220 -17.62 6.46 -8.01
C HIS A 220 -18.58 5.33 -8.37
N ASP A 221 -18.75 4.36 -7.49
CA ASP A 221 -19.84 3.39 -7.63
C ASP A 221 -21.20 3.97 -7.15
N GLU A 222 -22.27 3.19 -7.30
CA GLU A 222 -23.63 3.55 -6.88
C GLU A 222 -23.75 3.85 -5.36
N CYS A 223 -22.77 3.43 -4.57
CA CYS A 223 -22.68 3.71 -3.13
C CYS A 223 -21.82 4.95 -2.82
N GLY A 224 -21.35 5.68 -3.85
CA GLY A 224 -20.48 6.85 -3.73
C GLY A 224 -19.03 6.51 -3.40
N LYS A 225 -18.64 5.23 -3.43
CA LYS A 225 -17.28 4.81 -3.10
C LYS A 225 -16.35 5.10 -4.27
N ILE A 226 -15.21 5.72 -3.96
CA ILE A 226 -14.12 5.95 -4.88
C ILE A 226 -13.43 4.62 -5.20
N LEU A 227 -13.30 4.31 -6.48
CA LEU A 227 -12.68 3.10 -7.01
C LEU A 227 -11.56 3.50 -7.97
N PRO A 228 -10.36 2.91 -7.85
CA PRO A 228 -9.29 3.17 -8.80
C PRO A 228 -9.68 2.63 -10.18
N GLU A 229 -9.63 3.50 -11.18
CA GLU A 229 -9.66 3.17 -12.60
C GLU A 229 -8.25 3.36 -13.17
N VAL A 230 -7.65 2.25 -13.56
CA VAL A 230 -6.32 2.28 -14.18
C VAL A 230 -6.52 2.15 -15.68
N ASP A 231 -6.47 3.28 -16.39
CA ASP A 231 -6.20 3.28 -17.83
C ASP A 231 -4.92 2.47 -18.07
N ASP A 232 -4.81 1.76 -19.20
CA ASP A 232 -3.60 1.01 -19.59
C ASP A 232 -2.42 1.96 -19.85
N TYR A 233 -1.92 2.62 -18.81
CA TYR A 233 -0.70 3.40 -18.81
C TYR A 233 0.48 2.43 -18.71
N SER A 234 0.89 1.92 -19.87
CA SER A 234 2.22 1.36 -20.12
C SER A 234 3.34 2.41 -20.04
N GLY A 235 3.05 3.65 -19.61
CA GLY A 235 3.91 4.83 -19.75
C GLY A 235 4.92 5.09 -18.63
N PHE A 236 4.89 4.39 -17.49
CA PHE A 236 5.97 4.51 -16.48
C PHE A 236 7.12 3.54 -16.82
N ASN A 237 7.68 3.66 -18.01
CA ASN A 237 9.03 3.19 -18.27
C ASN A 237 10.00 4.21 -17.67
N LEU A 238 10.30 4.03 -16.38
CA LEU A 238 11.54 4.53 -15.80
C LEU A 238 12.65 3.56 -16.23
N GLU A 239 13.06 3.68 -17.50
CA GLU A 239 14.38 3.20 -17.93
C GLU A 239 15.49 4.01 -17.24
#